data_AF-A0A5N5H1X1-F1
#
_entry.id   AF-A0A5N5H1X1-F1
#
_cell.length_a   1.000
_cell.length_b   1.000
_cell.length_c   1.000
_cell.angle_alpha   90.00
_cell.angle_beta   90.00
_cell.angle_gamma   90.00
#
_symmetry.space_group_name_H-M   'P 1'
#
loop_
_entity.id
_entity.type
_entity.pdbx_description
1 polymer ?
#
loop_
_entity_poly.entity_id
_entity_poly.type
_entity_poly.pdbx_seq_one_letter_code
_entity_poly.pdbx_strand_id
1 'polypeptide(L)' 'MHQNSVQGRILHKTSSAELIECFTETFGIGRPPKLPEWIISGAVIGMQSGTESVPHIWNELKMYNLLFQHFGYWRHVLA' A
#
# COMPACT_ATOMS: atom_id res chain seq x y z
N MET A 1 -8.35 -15.39 36.86
CA MET A 1 -9.20 -14.19 36.94
C MET A 1 -9.19 -13.53 35.57
N HIS A 2 -10.34 -13.35 34.93
CA HIS A 2 -10.43 -12.69 33.61
C HIS A 2 -10.69 -11.20 33.84
N GLN A 3 -9.80 -10.32 33.37
CA GLN A 3 -10.00 -8.89 33.39
C GLN A 3 -11.04 -8.51 32.32
N ASN A 4 -12.25 -8.14 32.74
CA ASN A 4 -13.29 -7.56 31.89
C ASN A 4 -13.23 -6.02 31.94
N SER A 5 -12.09 -5.40 31.61
CA SER A 5 -12.01 -3.95 31.50
C SER A 5 -11.87 -3.52 30.04
N VAL A 6 -12.65 -2.51 29.66
CA VAL A 6 -12.54 -1.82 28.37
C VAL A 6 -12.02 -0.42 28.65
N GLN A 7 -11.02 0.01 27.90
CA GLN A 7 -10.49 1.35 27.96
C GLN A 7 -10.80 2.08 26.64
N GLY A 8 -11.35 3.28 26.75
CA GLY A 8 -11.60 4.18 25.62
C GLY A 8 -11.03 5.57 25.88
N ARG A 9 -10.87 6.37 24.82
CA ARG A 9 -10.51 7.79 24.90
C ARG A 9 -11.40 8.58 23.95
N ILE A 10 -11.85 9.76 24.39
CA ILE A 10 -12.60 10.70 23.56
C ILE A 10 -11.63 11.74 23.04
N LEU A 11 -11.60 11.93 21.72
CA LEU A 11 -10.87 13.03 21.09
C LEU A 11 -11.84 14.14 20.69
N HIS A 12 -11.44 15.39 20.92
CA HIS A 12 -12.18 16.57 20.48
C HIS A 12 -11.24 17.53 19.77
N LYS A 13 -11.61 17.92 18.55
CA LYS A 13 -10.95 18.95 17.75
C LYS A 13 -11.99 19.67 16.90
N THR A 14 -11.61 20.84 16.40
CA THR A 14 -12.55 21.76 15.72
C THR A 14 -12.65 21.49 14.21
N SER A 15 -11.68 20.77 13.65
CA SER A 15 -11.72 20.31 12.26
C SER A 15 -11.46 18.81 12.13
N SER A 16 -11.94 18.23 11.03
CA SER A 16 -11.67 16.83 10.69
C SER A 16 -10.18 16.55 10.51
N ALA A 17 -9.40 17.52 9.99
CA ALA A 17 -7.95 17.38 9.83
C ALA A 17 -7.25 17.24 11.19
N GLU A 18 -7.56 18.13 12.14
CA GLU A 18 -7.00 18.07 13.49
C GLU A 18 -7.35 16.77 14.21
N LEU A 19 -8.54 16.20 13.99
CA LEU A 19 -8.92 14.90 14.55
C LEU A 19 -8.04 13.78 14.00
N ILE A 20 -7.81 13.74 12.68
CA ILE A 20 -6.96 12.73 12.03
C ILE A 20 -5.51 12.88 12.49
N GLU A 21 -5.03 14.13 12.61
CA GLU A 21 -3.69 14.41 13.11
C GLU A 21 -3.52 13.89 14.53
N CYS A 22 -4.41 14.31 15.43
CA CYS A 22 -4.43 13.87 16.81
C CYS A 22 -4.56 12.35 16.92
N PHE A 23 -5.41 11.72 16.12
CA PHE A 23 -5.57 10.26 16.14
C PHE A 23 -4.29 9.53 15.73
N THR A 24 -3.64 9.97 14.64
CA THR A 24 -2.43 9.31 14.12
C THR A 24 -1.19 9.56 14.99
N GLU A 25 -1.10 10.71 15.66
CA GLU A 25 0.00 11.08 16.56
C GLU A 25 -0.18 10.53 17.99
N THR A 26 -1.38 10.64 18.56
CA THR A 26 -1.64 10.40 19.98
C THR A 26 -1.72 8.92 20.34
N PHE A 27 -2.20 8.08 19.42
CA PHE A 27 -2.46 6.66 19.70
C PHE A 27 -1.31 5.72 19.34
N GLY A 28 -0.16 6.23 18.91
CA GLY A 28 0.98 5.38 18.51
C GLY A 28 0.69 4.50 17.30
N ILE A 29 -0.45 4.70 16.61
CA ILE A 29 -0.79 4.08 15.32
C ILE A 29 0.26 4.49 14.28
N GLY A 30 0.80 5.70 14.44
CA GLY A 30 1.86 6.24 13.61
C GLY A 30 1.33 6.79 12.30
N ARG A 31 2.22 7.46 11.56
CA ARG A 31 1.97 7.87 10.18
C ARG A 31 2.84 7.03 9.25
N PRO A 32 2.28 6.53 8.13
CA PRO A 32 3.10 5.89 7.11
C PRO A 32 4.22 6.83 6.64
N PRO A 33 5.39 6.29 6.28
CA PRO A 33 6.43 7.08 5.65
C PRO A 33 5.95 7.62 4.29
N LYS A 34 6.67 8.62 3.77
CA LYS A 34 6.46 9.09 2.40
C LYS A 34 6.61 7.91 1.44
N LEU A 35 5.70 7.83 0.47
CA LEU A 35 5.79 6.85 -0.60
C LEU A 35 7.08 7.07 -1.42
N PRO A 36 7.79 6.00 -1.81
CA PRO A 36 8.97 6.11 -2.64
C PRO A 36 8.61 6.61 -4.04
N GLU A 37 9.48 7.40 -4.67
CA GLU A 37 9.19 8.07 -5.94
C GLU A 37 8.77 7.11 -7.06
N TRP A 38 9.27 5.88 -7.02
CA TRP A 38 8.97 4.87 -8.03
C TRP A 38 7.48 4.46 -8.07
N ILE A 39 6.77 4.47 -6.94
CA ILE A 39 5.37 3.99 -6.88
C ILE A 39 4.39 4.98 -7.50
N ILE A 40 4.77 6.26 -7.59
CA ILE A 40 3.97 7.33 -8.19
C ILE A 40 4.37 7.62 -9.64
N SER A 41 5.40 6.94 -10.16
CA SER A 41 5.96 7.18 -11.49
C SER A 41 5.14 6.57 -12.64
N GLY A 42 4.17 5.70 -12.31
CA GLY A 42 3.32 5.01 -13.28
C GLY A 42 2.51 3.90 -12.63
N ALA A 43 1.70 3.19 -13.43
CA ALA A 43 0.93 2.07 -12.91
C ALA A 43 1.83 0.88 -12.56
N VAL A 44 1.48 0.17 -11.47
CA VAL A 44 2.10 -1.10 -11.08
C VAL A 44 1.25 -2.24 -11.62
N ILE A 45 1.84 -3.11 -12.44
CA ILE A 45 1.13 -4.24 -13.04
C ILE A 45 1.49 -5.51 -12.29
N GLY A 46 0.49 -6.13 -11.66
CA GLY A 46 0.61 -7.50 -11.17
C GLY A 46 0.34 -8.47 -12.31
N MET A 47 1.28 -9.35 -12.62
CA MET A 47 1.03 -10.47 -13.53
C MET A 47 1.20 -11.78 -12.78
N GLN A 48 0.26 -12.68 -13.04
CA GLN A 48 0.32 -14.05 -12.59
C GLN A 48 0.39 -14.94 -13.81
N SER A 49 1.61 -15.26 -14.19
CA SER A 49 1.94 -16.19 -15.26
C SER A 49 3.34 -16.74 -14.96
N GLY A 50 3.68 -17.89 -15.54
CA GLY A 50 5.02 -18.46 -15.38
C GLY A 50 6.11 -17.48 -15.84
N THR A 51 7.35 -17.71 -15.39
CA THR A 51 8.52 -16.90 -15.73
C THR A 51 8.73 -16.69 -17.24
N GLU A 52 8.23 -17.60 -18.07
CA GLU A 52 8.42 -17.56 -19.52
C GLU A 52 7.47 -16.60 -20.24
N SER A 53 6.22 -16.45 -19.77
CA SER A 53 5.23 -15.61 -20.47
C SER A 53 5.28 -14.15 -20.01
N VAL A 54 5.79 -13.89 -18.81
CA VAL A 54 5.90 -12.54 -18.24
C VAL A 54 6.70 -11.57 -19.14
N PRO A 55 7.90 -11.94 -19.66
CA PRO A 55 8.66 -11.05 -20.56
C PRO A 55 7.92 -10.72 -21.86
N HIS A 56 7.15 -11.67 -22.38
CA HIS A 56 6.39 -11.47 -23.61
C HIS A 56 5.27 -10.45 -23.40
N ILE A 57 4.45 -10.63 -22.37
CA ILE A 57 3.38 -9.70 -21.99
C ILE A 57 3.95 -8.32 -21.66
N TRP A 58 5.09 -8.25 -20.98
CA TRP A 58 5.77 -6.99 -20.70
C TRP A 58 6.19 -6.24 -21.96
N ASN A 59 6.74 -6.94 -22.95
CA ASN A 59 7.13 -6.33 -24.22
C ASN A 59 5.92 -5.85 -25.03
N GLU A 60 4.81 -6.59 -25.03
CA GLU A 60 3.56 -6.14 -25.64
C GLU A 60 3.01 -4.88 -24.96
N LEU A 61 3.03 -4.84 -23.63
CA LEU A 61 2.53 -3.69 -22.87
C LEU A 61 3.35 -2.42 -23.10
N LYS A 62 4.66 -2.53 -23.34
CA LYS A 62 5.50 -1.39 -23.77
C LYS A 62 5.12 -0.81 -25.12
N MET A 63 4.45 -1.59 -25.99
CA MET A 63 4.00 -1.10 -27.29
C MET A 63 2.81 -0.15 -27.15
N TYR A 64 2.05 -0.26 -26.07
CA TYR A 64 1.05 0.72 -25.69
C TYR A 64 1.75 1.85 -24.95
N ASN A 65 1.50 3.11 -25.33
CA ASN A 65 2.08 4.31 -24.71
C ASN A 65 1.49 4.57 -23.30
N LEU A 66 1.53 3.56 -22.46
CA LEU A 66 1.07 3.55 -21.08
C LEU A 66 2.29 3.76 -20.18
N LEU A 67 2.17 4.66 -19.21
CA LEU A 67 3.23 4.93 -18.23
C LEU A 67 3.31 3.76 -17.23
N PHE A 68 4.09 2.73 -17.59
CA PHE A 68 4.42 1.60 -16.72
C PHE A 68 5.87 1.68 -16.29
N GLN A 69 6.14 1.64 -14.98
CA GLN A 69 7.50 1.81 -14.46
C GLN A 69 7.99 0.61 -13.66
N HIS A 70 7.08 -0.21 -13.11
CA HIS A 70 7.45 -1.32 -12.22
C HIS A 70 6.65 -2.60 -12.53
N PHE A 71 7.37 -3.72 -12.50
CA PHE A 71 6.83 -5.07 -12.61
C PHE A 71 7.17 -5.87 -11.35
N GLY A 72 6.21 -6.60 -10.80
CA GLY A 72 6.39 -7.47 -9.63
C GLY A 72 6.13 -8.94 -9.97
N TYR A 73 7.07 -9.83 -9.61
CA TYR A 73 6.90 -11.28 -9.75
C TYR A 73 6.32 -11.88 -8.47
N TRP A 74 5.14 -12.49 -8.54
CA TRP A 74 4.57 -13.24 -7.44
C TRP A 74 5.00 -14.70 -7.56
N ARG A 75 6.00 -15.11 -6.78
CA ARG A 75 6.38 -16.53 -6.67
C ARG A 75 5.34 -17.22 -5.80
N HIS A 76 4.60 -18.18 -6.36
CA HIS A 76 3.81 -19.13 -5.58
C HIS A 76 4.75 -19.81 -4.58
N VAL A 77 4.57 -19.54 -3.29
CA VAL A 77 5.05 -20.41 -2.22
C VAL A 77 3.96 -21.46 -2.07
N LEU A 78 4.08 -22.57 -2.81
CA LEU A 78 3.41 -23.80 -2.41
C LEU A 78 4.18 -24.30 -1.19
N ALA A 79 3.58 -24.11 -0.01
CA ALA A 79 3.94 -24.80 1.22
C ALA A 79 3.28 -26.18 1.23
#